data_AF-A0A2N9Y7V2-F1
#
_entry.id   AF-A0A2N9Y7V2-F1
#
_cell.length_a   1.000
_cell.length_b   1.000
_cell.length_c   1.000
_cell.angle_alpha   90.00
_cell.angle_beta   90.00
_cell.angle_gamma   90.00
#
_symmetry.space_group_name_H-M   'P 1'
#
loop_
_entity.id
_entity.type
_entity.pdbx_description
1 polymer ?
#
loop_
_entity_poly.entity_id
_entity_poly.type
_entity_poly.pdbx_seq_one_letter_code
_entity_poly.pdbx_strand_id
1 'polypeptide(L)'
;MTLVGGNESDPVLIDNLAEGRIESGSKEAVTGGQLHDYTDQQMKLVLDDAKKYTDDQVSSLVNNGVNEAKSYTDIKFETLNYAIEDVRKEARQAAAIGLAVSNLSYDDTPGKLSFSFGSGVWRSQSAFAIGAGYMSENGKVRSNVSATSAGGHWGIGAGFRVTLN
;
A
#
# COMPACT_ATOMS: atom_id res chain seq x y z
N MET A 1 -67.41 46.27 -1.32
CA MET A 1 -66.63 47.07 -2.27
C MET A 1 -66.20 46.16 -3.40
N THR A 2 -66.32 46.61 -4.65
CA THR A 2 -65.81 45.90 -5.83
C THR A 2 -64.65 46.72 -6.38
N LEU A 3 -63.51 46.09 -6.63
CA LEU A 3 -62.37 46.75 -7.28
C LEU A 3 -62.67 46.80 -8.78
N VAL A 4 -62.68 47.99 -9.37
CA VAL A 4 -62.98 48.20 -10.80
C VAL A 4 -61.77 48.87 -11.45
N GLY A 5 -61.24 48.25 -12.51
CA GLY A 5 -60.11 48.76 -13.28
C GLY A 5 -60.52 49.81 -14.31
N GLY A 6 -59.58 50.21 -15.16
CA GLY A 6 -59.86 51.14 -16.27
C GLY A 6 -60.93 50.63 -17.25
N ASN A 7 -61.05 49.31 -17.41
CA ASN A 7 -62.16 48.60 -18.04
C ASN A 7 -62.56 47.37 -17.19
N GLU A 8 -63.75 46.79 -17.44
CA GLU A 8 -64.27 45.63 -16.69
C GLU A 8 -63.38 44.37 -16.72
N SER A 9 -62.49 44.26 -17.72
CA SER A 9 -61.59 43.10 -17.89
C SER A 9 -60.15 43.36 -17.44
N ASP A 10 -59.80 44.59 -17.09
CA ASP A 10 -58.42 44.95 -16.76
C ASP A 10 -58.14 44.70 -15.26
N PRO A 11 -57.01 44.07 -14.90
CA PRO A 11 -56.65 43.85 -13.50
C PRO A 11 -56.37 45.18 -12.77
N VAL A 12 -56.67 45.20 -11.47
CA VAL A 12 -56.41 46.36 -10.60
C VAL A 12 -55.17 46.08 -9.74
N LEU A 13 -54.16 46.94 -9.84
CA LEU A 13 -53.04 46.96 -8.90
C LEU A 13 -53.52 47.51 -7.56
N ILE A 14 -53.19 46.82 -6.47
CA ILE A 14 -53.43 47.29 -5.10
C ILE A 14 -52.09 47.67 -4.50
N ASP A 15 -51.90 48.95 -4.19
CA ASP A 15 -50.70 49.49 -3.55
C ASP A 15 -50.97 49.96 -2.12
N ASN A 16 -49.90 50.39 -1.44
CA ASN A 16 -49.93 50.89 -0.06
C ASN A 16 -50.56 49.91 0.96
N LEU A 17 -50.42 48.61 0.70
CA LEU A 17 -50.87 47.56 1.59
C LEU A 17 -49.92 47.44 2.79
N ALA A 18 -50.45 47.52 4.00
CA ALA A 18 -49.70 47.19 5.21
C ALA A 18 -49.44 45.67 5.28
N GLU A 19 -48.36 45.25 5.95
CA GLU A 19 -48.06 43.83 6.14
C GLU A 19 -49.18 43.09 6.88
N GLY A 20 -49.67 41.99 6.29
CA GLY A 20 -50.69 41.14 6.89
C GLY A 20 -50.07 40.09 7.81
N ARG A 21 -50.84 39.56 8.77
CA ARG A 21 -50.37 38.47 9.65
C ARG A 21 -50.27 37.15 8.89
N ILE A 22 -49.11 36.50 8.97
CA ILE A 22 -48.83 35.17 8.40
C ILE A 22 -48.97 34.11 9.50
N GLU A 23 -50.21 33.67 9.72
CA GLU A 23 -50.55 32.63 10.69
C GLU A 23 -51.76 31.83 10.24
N SER A 24 -51.91 30.61 10.78
CA SER A 24 -53.02 29.73 10.44
C SER A 24 -54.37 30.39 10.75
N GLY A 25 -55.24 30.48 9.74
CA GLY A 25 -56.57 31.07 9.86
C GLY A 25 -56.63 32.59 9.61
N SER A 26 -55.51 33.25 9.32
CA SER A 26 -55.49 34.65 8.89
C SER A 26 -56.26 34.85 7.58
N LYS A 27 -56.96 35.97 7.47
CA LYS A 27 -57.70 36.40 6.27
C LYS A 27 -57.19 37.73 5.70
N GLU A 28 -56.04 38.17 6.20
CA GLU A 28 -55.41 39.43 5.77
C GLU A 28 -54.69 39.23 4.44
N ALA A 29 -54.62 40.27 3.63
CA ALA A 29 -53.82 40.26 2.41
C ALA A 29 -52.33 40.38 2.78
N VAL A 30 -51.47 39.67 2.04
CA VAL A 30 -50.01 39.74 2.20
C VAL A 30 -49.39 40.64 1.13
N THR A 31 -48.31 41.33 1.48
CA THR A 31 -47.58 42.19 0.54
C THR A 31 -46.59 41.39 -0.31
N GLY A 32 -46.14 41.97 -1.43
CA GLY A 32 -45.07 41.38 -2.23
C GLY A 32 -43.75 41.22 -1.47
N GLY A 33 -43.43 42.15 -0.55
CA GLY A 33 -42.25 42.06 0.32
C GLY A 33 -42.31 40.85 1.25
N GLN A 34 -43.47 40.59 1.86
CA GLN A 34 -43.65 39.41 2.73
C GLN A 34 -43.49 38.09 1.97
N LEU A 35 -44.04 38.00 0.75
CA LEU A 35 -43.86 36.82 -0.11
C LEU A 35 -42.40 36.64 -0.52
N HIS A 36 -41.72 37.73 -0.88
CA HIS A 36 -40.31 37.74 -1.23
C HIS A 36 -39.44 37.24 -0.07
N ASP A 37 -39.59 37.82 1.12
CA ASP A 37 -38.82 37.44 2.30
C ASP A 37 -39.05 35.99 2.71
N TYR A 38 -40.30 35.52 2.67
CA TYR A 38 -40.61 34.11 2.90
C TYR A 38 -39.93 33.20 1.87
N THR A 39 -39.95 33.57 0.59
CA THR A 39 -39.32 32.80 -0.49
C THR A 39 -37.80 32.74 -0.31
N ASP A 40 -37.16 33.85 0.04
CA ASP A 40 -35.73 33.93 0.30
C ASP A 40 -35.32 33.07 1.51
N GLN A 41 -36.08 33.12 2.61
CA GLN A 41 -35.83 32.30 3.79
C GLN A 41 -35.96 30.80 3.49
N GLN A 42 -37.05 30.40 2.81
CA GLN A 42 -37.27 29.00 2.44
C GLN A 42 -36.20 28.49 1.46
N MET A 43 -35.80 29.30 0.48
CA MET A 43 -34.74 28.95 -0.46
C MET A 43 -33.40 28.76 0.24
N LYS A 44 -33.09 29.63 1.21
CA LYS A 44 -31.87 29.51 2.01
C LYS A 44 -31.84 28.21 2.83
N LEU A 45 -32.95 27.84 3.47
CA LEU A 45 -33.07 26.57 4.20
C LEU A 45 -32.85 25.36 3.28
N VAL A 46 -33.50 25.34 2.11
CA VAL A 46 -33.34 24.25 1.13
C VAL A 46 -31.91 24.15 0.63
N LEU A 47 -31.26 25.29 0.37
CA LEU A 47 -29.87 25.32 -0.10
C LEU A 47 -28.89 24.85 0.99
N ASP A 48 -29.12 25.25 2.24
CA ASP A 48 -28.28 24.84 3.37
C ASP A 48 -28.43 23.33 3.65
N ASP A 49 -29.65 22.78 3.58
CA ASP A 49 -29.90 21.34 3.68
C ASP A 49 -29.24 20.56 2.53
N ALA A 50 -29.32 21.06 1.29
CA ALA A 50 -28.71 20.42 0.13
C ALA A 50 -27.17 20.41 0.20
N LYS A 51 -26.58 21.51 0.68
CA LYS A 51 -25.13 21.59 0.94
C LYS A 51 -24.72 20.59 2.01
N LYS A 52 -25.44 20.57 3.14
CA LYS A 52 -25.17 19.62 4.22
C LYS A 52 -25.24 18.17 3.76
N TYR A 53 -26.28 17.80 3.02
CA TYR A 53 -26.40 16.45 2.46
C TYR A 53 -25.21 16.12 1.54
N THR A 54 -24.80 17.05 0.68
CA THR A 54 -23.67 16.86 -0.23
C THR A 54 -22.36 16.72 0.55
N ASP A 55 -22.12 17.56 1.55
CA ASP A 55 -20.93 17.51 2.41
C ASP A 55 -20.85 16.17 3.16
N ASP A 56 -21.97 15.69 3.70
CA ASP A 56 -22.06 14.40 4.40
C ASP A 56 -21.77 13.22 3.44
N GLN A 57 -22.34 13.23 2.23
CA GLN A 57 -22.09 12.18 1.24
C GLN A 57 -20.64 12.19 0.74
N VAL A 58 -20.11 13.37 0.40
CA VAL A 58 -18.73 13.51 -0.07
C VAL A 58 -17.76 13.10 1.04
N SER A 59 -17.98 13.54 2.27
CA SER A 59 -17.16 13.15 3.43
C SER A 59 -17.18 11.64 3.63
N SER A 60 -18.34 11.00 3.58
CA SER A 60 -18.45 9.54 3.70
C SER A 60 -17.70 8.81 2.58
N LEU A 61 -17.91 9.20 1.33
CA LEU A 61 -17.24 8.60 0.17
C LEU A 61 -15.72 8.75 0.23
N VAL A 62 -15.24 9.95 0.55
CA VAL A 62 -13.80 10.24 0.66
C VAL A 62 -13.19 9.47 1.82
N ASN A 63 -13.82 9.48 3.00
CA ASN A 63 -13.31 8.76 4.16
C ASN A 63 -13.26 7.25 3.91
N ASN A 64 -14.30 6.68 3.30
CA ASN A 64 -14.33 5.25 2.97
C ASN A 64 -13.25 4.90 1.94
N GLY A 65 -13.14 5.66 0.85
CA GLY A 65 -12.13 5.41 -0.18
C GLY A 65 -10.69 5.56 0.33
N VAL A 66 -10.43 6.59 1.15
CA VAL A 66 -9.11 6.79 1.77
C VAL A 66 -8.78 5.69 2.78
N ASN A 67 -9.75 5.26 3.60
CA ASN A 67 -9.54 4.18 4.57
C ASN A 67 -9.30 2.82 3.89
N GLU A 68 -10.03 2.52 2.82
CA GLU A 68 -9.82 1.30 2.03
C GLU A 68 -8.44 1.32 1.35
N ALA A 69 -8.05 2.43 0.74
CA ALA A 69 -6.73 2.59 0.13
C ALA A 69 -5.59 2.49 1.16
N LYS A 70 -5.78 3.06 2.35
CA LYS A 70 -4.83 2.96 3.47
C LYS A 70 -4.68 1.51 3.93
N SER A 71 -5.79 0.82 4.19
CA SER A 71 -5.80 -0.60 4.59
C SER A 71 -5.10 -1.49 3.55
N TYR A 72 -5.40 -1.29 2.26
CA TYR A 72 -4.75 -2.01 1.17
C TYR A 72 -3.23 -1.76 1.14
N THR A 73 -2.81 -0.50 1.31
CA THR A 73 -1.39 -0.12 1.33
C THR A 73 -0.67 -0.70 2.54
N ASP A 74 -1.30 -0.67 3.72
CA ASP A 74 -0.76 -1.23 4.95
C ASP A 74 -0.51 -2.74 4.80
N ILE A 75 -1.46 -3.49 4.22
CA ILE A 75 -1.29 -4.94 3.92
C ILE A 75 -0.12 -5.19 2.96
N LYS A 76 -0.02 -4.39 1.89
CA LYS A 76 1.07 -4.53 0.91
C LYS A 76 2.42 -4.20 1.52
N PHE A 77 2.48 -3.18 2.37
CA PHE A 77 3.69 -2.77 3.05
C PHE A 77 4.14 -3.83 4.07
N GLU A 78 3.22 -4.38 4.86
CA GLU A 78 3.50 -5.48 5.78
C GLU A 78 4.02 -6.72 5.03
N THR A 79 3.35 -7.11 3.93
CA THR A 79 3.80 -8.22 3.07
C THR A 79 5.21 -7.99 2.53
N LEU A 80 5.49 -6.77 2.08
CA LEU A 80 6.82 -6.40 1.61
C LEU A 80 7.87 -6.47 2.73
N ASN A 81 7.52 -6.04 3.95
CA ASN A 81 8.42 -6.12 5.09
C ASN A 81 8.82 -7.57 5.39
N TYR A 82 7.86 -8.52 5.39
CA TYR A 82 8.18 -9.94 5.53
C TYR A 82 9.08 -10.46 4.41
N ALA A 83 8.79 -10.10 3.15
CA ALA A 83 9.63 -10.51 2.02
C ALA A 83 11.08 -9.97 2.15
N ILE A 84 11.25 -8.73 2.65
CA ILE A 84 12.58 -8.16 2.90
C ILE A 84 13.30 -8.89 4.03
N GLU A 85 12.60 -9.29 5.09
CA GLU A 85 13.16 -10.10 6.17
C GLU A 85 13.65 -11.46 5.68
N ASP A 86 12.87 -12.12 4.82
CA ASP A 86 13.24 -13.39 4.19
C ASP A 86 14.47 -13.22 3.29
N VAL A 87 14.49 -12.21 2.42
CA VAL A 87 15.68 -11.90 1.58
C VAL A 87 16.91 -11.63 2.45
N ARG A 88 16.75 -10.90 3.56
CA ARG A 88 17.83 -10.64 4.50
C ARG A 88 18.30 -11.93 5.19
N LYS A 89 17.40 -12.85 5.52
CA LYS A 89 17.70 -14.16 6.09
C LYS A 89 18.47 -15.02 5.09
N GLU A 90 18.01 -15.10 3.85
CA GLU A 90 18.69 -15.81 2.76
C GLU A 90 20.09 -15.26 2.50
N ALA A 91 20.25 -13.93 2.44
CA ALA A 91 21.55 -13.30 2.27
C ALA A 91 22.53 -13.64 3.42
N ARG A 92 22.04 -13.70 4.66
CA ARG A 92 22.85 -14.12 5.82
C ARG A 92 23.22 -15.60 5.75
N GLN A 93 22.31 -16.46 5.29
CA GLN A 93 22.59 -17.88 5.05
C GLN A 93 23.66 -18.05 3.98
N ALA A 94 23.58 -17.30 2.88
CA ALA A 94 24.60 -17.30 1.82
C ALA A 94 25.99 -16.88 2.35
N ALA A 95 26.05 -15.87 3.23
CA ALA A 95 27.30 -15.49 3.89
C ALA A 95 27.85 -16.62 4.77
N ALA A 96 27.00 -17.30 5.56
CA ALA A 96 27.41 -18.45 6.35
C ALA A 96 27.89 -19.62 5.46
N ILE A 97 27.23 -19.87 4.33
CA ILE A 97 27.66 -20.84 3.31
C ILE A 97 29.04 -20.47 2.79
N GLY A 98 29.27 -19.21 2.44
CA GLY A 98 30.57 -18.73 1.96
C GLY A 98 31.69 -19.00 2.97
N LEU A 99 31.44 -18.75 4.25
CA LEU A 99 32.38 -19.08 5.34
C LEU A 99 32.60 -20.59 5.49
N ALA A 100 31.55 -21.41 5.33
CA ALA A 100 31.66 -22.87 5.41
C ALA A 100 32.51 -23.44 4.26
N VAL A 101 32.24 -22.98 3.03
CA VAL A 101 32.95 -23.43 1.82
C VAL A 101 34.40 -22.93 1.81
N SER A 102 34.68 -21.72 2.28
CA SER A 102 36.05 -21.18 2.33
C SER A 102 36.98 -21.95 3.27
N ASN A 103 36.41 -22.67 4.24
CA ASN A 103 37.17 -23.52 5.16
C ASN A 103 37.43 -24.93 4.59
N LEU A 104 36.92 -25.27 3.40
CA LEU A 104 37.22 -26.55 2.76
C LEU A 104 38.67 -26.56 2.26
N SER A 105 39.41 -27.57 2.69
CA SER A 105 40.80 -27.83 2.30
C SER A 105 40.94 -29.21 1.67
N TYR A 106 41.78 -29.31 0.64
CA TYR A 106 41.99 -30.51 -0.18
C TYR A 106 43.48 -30.88 -0.21
N ASP A 107 43.82 -32.16 -0.41
CA ASP A 107 45.19 -32.67 -0.49
C ASP A 107 45.81 -32.41 -1.88
N ASP A 108 47.02 -31.84 -1.93
CA ASP A 108 47.73 -31.47 -3.17
C ASP A 108 48.64 -32.60 -3.68
N THR A 109 48.64 -33.77 -3.04
CA THR A 109 49.45 -34.92 -3.48
C THR A 109 48.95 -35.46 -4.84
N PRO A 110 49.81 -35.61 -5.86
CA PRO A 110 49.43 -36.15 -7.16
C PRO A 110 48.73 -37.51 -7.08
N GLY A 111 47.64 -37.67 -7.83
CA GLY A 111 46.85 -38.90 -7.91
C GLY A 111 45.93 -39.16 -6.71
N LYS A 112 45.87 -38.28 -5.71
CA LYS A 112 45.00 -38.48 -4.53
C LYS A 112 43.62 -37.84 -4.68
N LEU A 113 42.64 -38.56 -4.15
CA LEU A 113 41.31 -38.04 -3.81
C LEU A 113 41.31 -37.59 -2.34
N SER A 114 40.67 -36.46 -2.06
CA SER A 114 40.54 -35.88 -0.72
C SER A 114 39.09 -35.50 -0.42
N PHE A 115 38.72 -35.54 0.86
CA PHE A 115 37.41 -35.14 1.36
C PHE A 115 37.59 -34.05 2.42
N SER A 116 36.63 -33.13 2.49
CA SER A 116 36.66 -31.98 3.40
C SER A 116 35.27 -31.67 3.95
N PHE A 117 35.25 -31.08 5.16
CA PHE A 117 34.04 -30.61 5.83
C PHE A 117 34.32 -29.23 6.41
N GLY A 118 33.35 -28.32 6.28
CA GLY A 118 33.44 -26.96 6.78
C GLY A 118 32.10 -26.50 7.35
N SER A 119 32.16 -25.54 8.27
CA SER A 119 30.97 -24.87 8.81
C SER A 119 31.21 -23.37 8.90
N GLY A 120 30.13 -22.61 8.91
CA GLY A 120 30.17 -21.16 8.93
C GLY A 120 28.96 -20.60 9.66
N VAL A 121 29.17 -19.48 10.37
CA VAL A 121 28.10 -18.78 11.10
C VAL A 121 28.20 -17.29 10.76
N TRP A 122 27.08 -16.67 10.42
CA TRP A 122 26.98 -15.24 10.16
C TRP A 122 25.64 -14.68 10.62
N ARG A 123 25.66 -13.65 11.48
CA ARG A 123 24.47 -12.94 12.00
C ARG A 123 23.31 -13.91 12.34
N SER A 124 23.58 -14.85 13.25
CA SER A 124 22.62 -15.87 13.74
C SER A 124 22.10 -16.86 12.69
N GLN A 125 22.73 -16.96 11.52
CA GLN A 125 22.52 -18.03 10.55
C GLN A 125 23.77 -18.93 10.50
N SER A 126 23.56 -20.23 10.32
CA SER A 126 24.64 -21.22 10.22
C SER A 126 24.52 -22.02 8.94
N ALA A 127 25.65 -22.47 8.42
CA ALA A 127 25.74 -23.35 7.27
C ALA A 127 26.81 -24.42 7.51
N PHE A 128 26.67 -25.53 6.80
CA PHE A 128 27.72 -26.53 6.68
C PHE A 128 28.00 -26.80 5.20
N ALA A 129 29.20 -27.27 4.92
CA ALA A 129 29.67 -27.62 3.59
C ALA A 129 30.49 -28.91 3.67
N ILE A 130 30.37 -29.71 2.63
CA ILE A 130 31.22 -30.87 2.37
C ILE A 130 31.82 -30.73 0.98
N GLY A 131 33.00 -31.26 0.77
CA GLY A 131 33.60 -31.27 -0.55
C GLY A 131 34.54 -32.43 -0.78
N ALA A 132 34.78 -32.71 -2.05
CA ALA A 132 35.79 -33.66 -2.50
C ALA A 132 36.68 -32.99 -3.55
N GLY A 133 37.97 -33.32 -3.54
CA GLY A 133 38.95 -32.77 -4.47
C GLY A 133 39.92 -33.83 -4.96
N TYR A 134 40.31 -33.74 -6.23
CA TYR A 134 41.27 -34.62 -6.88
C TYR A 134 42.42 -33.81 -7.48
N MET A 135 43.65 -34.26 -7.23
CA MET A 135 44.86 -33.74 -7.88
C MET A 135 45.29 -34.69 -9.00
N SER A 136 45.48 -34.15 -10.21
CA SER A 136 45.98 -34.91 -11.37
C SER A 136 47.32 -35.57 -11.07
N GLU A 137 47.57 -36.72 -11.69
CA GLU A 137 48.82 -37.48 -11.53
C GLU A 137 50.08 -36.67 -11.89
N ASN A 138 49.95 -35.69 -12.79
CA ASN A 138 51.05 -34.80 -13.14
C ASN A 138 51.27 -33.65 -12.13
N GLY A 139 50.44 -33.56 -11.07
CA GLY A 139 50.50 -32.52 -10.04
C GLY A 139 50.17 -31.10 -10.49
N LYS A 140 49.70 -30.92 -11.74
CA LYS A 140 49.48 -29.58 -12.33
C LYS A 140 48.04 -29.09 -12.24
N VAL A 141 47.07 -29.99 -12.07
CA VAL A 141 45.65 -29.66 -12.10
C VAL A 141 44.94 -30.23 -10.88
N ARG A 142 44.25 -29.36 -10.13
CA ARG A 142 43.32 -29.75 -9.08
C ARG A 142 41.90 -29.44 -9.50
N SER A 143 41.00 -30.40 -9.31
CA SER A 143 39.56 -30.22 -9.44
C SER A 143 38.88 -30.48 -8.11
N ASN A 144 37.87 -29.70 -7.75
CA ASN A 144 37.07 -29.92 -6.55
C ASN A 144 35.59 -29.67 -6.80
N VAL A 145 34.78 -30.32 -5.99
CA VAL A 145 33.33 -30.17 -5.91
C VAL A 145 32.93 -30.03 -4.46
N SER A 146 31.87 -29.27 -4.19
CA SER A 146 31.33 -29.06 -2.86
C SER A 146 29.82 -29.02 -2.87
N ALA A 147 29.20 -29.48 -1.79
CA ALA A 147 27.78 -29.30 -1.50
C ALA A 147 27.63 -28.60 -0.14
N THR A 148 26.64 -27.75 -0.01
CA THR A 148 26.41 -26.94 1.19
C THR A 148 24.94 -26.88 1.54
N SER A 149 24.61 -26.66 2.81
CA SER A 149 23.24 -26.43 3.26
C SER A 149 23.18 -25.40 4.39
N ALA A 150 22.14 -24.56 4.33
CA ALA A 150 21.81 -23.57 5.34
C ALA A 150 20.29 -23.36 5.39
N GLY A 151 19.71 -23.42 6.59
CA GLY A 151 18.31 -23.06 6.80
C GLY A 151 17.27 -23.82 5.94
N GLY A 152 17.54 -25.08 5.59
CA GLY A 152 16.65 -25.91 4.77
C GLY A 152 16.92 -25.88 3.26
N HIS A 153 17.80 -24.99 2.80
CA HIS A 153 18.23 -24.91 1.40
C HIS A 153 19.59 -25.59 1.21
N TRP A 154 19.88 -26.02 -0.01
CA TRP A 154 21.17 -26.62 -0.38
C TRP A 154 21.69 -26.02 -1.69
N GLY A 155 22.99 -26.10 -1.88
CA GLY A 155 23.67 -25.62 -3.08
C GLY A 155 24.90 -26.47 -3.40
N ILE A 156 25.40 -26.34 -4.62
CA ILE A 156 26.60 -27.04 -5.10
C ILE A 156 27.58 -26.06 -5.74
N GLY A 157 28.86 -26.40 -5.71
CA GLY A 157 29.94 -25.64 -6.33
C GLY A 157 31.00 -26.57 -6.89
N ALA A 158 31.74 -26.08 -7.89
CA ALA A 158 32.88 -26.77 -8.45
C ALA A 158 33.98 -25.75 -8.79
N GLY A 159 35.23 -26.17 -8.67
CA GLY A 159 36.39 -25.33 -8.95
C GLY A 159 37.53 -26.15 -9.55
N PHE A 160 38.35 -25.48 -10.35
CA PHE A 160 39.61 -26.04 -10.85
C PHE A 160 40.74 -25.04 -10.64
N ARG A 161 41.95 -25.56 -10.42
CA ARG A 161 43.18 -24.80 -10.29
C ARG A 161 44.23 -25.43 -11.18
N VAL A 162 44.95 -24.60 -11.93
CA VAL A 162 46.06 -25.01 -12.79
C VAL A 162 47.33 -24.32 -12.31
N THR A 163 48.40 -25.08 -12.12
CA THR A 163 49.73 -24.57 -11.82
C THR A 163 50.52 -24.47 -13.13
N LEU A 164 50.94 -23.26 -13.51
CA LEU A 164 51.71 -22.99 -14.74
C LEU A 164 53.18 -22.73 -14.35
N ASN A 165 54.11 -23.36 -15.08
CA ASN A 165 55.53 -23.02 -15.08
C ASN A 165 56.03 -22.78 -16.51
#